data_AF-A0A924UTV6-F1
#
_entry.id   AF-A0A924UTV6-F1
#
_cell.length_a   1.000
_cell.length_b   1.000
_cell.length_c   1.000
_cell.angle_alpha   90.00
_cell.angle_beta   90.00
_cell.angle_gamma   90.00
#
_symmetry.space_group_name_H-M   'P 1'
#
loop_
_entity.id
_entity.type
_entity.pdbx_description
1 polymer ?
#
loop_
_entity_poly.entity_id
_entity_poly.type
_entity_poly.pdbx_seq_one_letter_code
_entity_poly.pdbx_strand_id
1 'polypeptide(L)' 'MDFKGSGDDDMYKDAVRVVVENRKASTSLLQRRLRIGYSRAARIMEEMEDQGIIGAADGARPRDVLISTADDIYTNGDI' A
#
# COMPACT_ATOMS: atom_id res chain seq x y z
N MET A 1 17.51 18.47 -12.93
CA MET A 1 17.62 17.82 -11.61
C MET A 1 16.43 16.89 -11.47
N ASP A 2 16.69 15.59 -11.48
CA ASP A 2 15.70 14.51 -11.44
C ASP A 2 15.01 14.43 -10.07
N PHE A 3 13.73 14.80 -10.01
CA PHE A 3 12.85 14.64 -8.84
C PHE A 3 12.27 13.22 -8.75
N LYS A 4 13.11 12.18 -8.86
CA LYS A 4 12.67 10.79 -8.80
C LYS A 4 13.31 10.13 -7.59
N GLY A 5 12.62 10.17 -6.44
CA GLY A 5 13.09 9.41 -5.26
C GLY A 5 12.51 9.71 -3.89
N SER A 6 11.76 10.80 -3.68
CA SER A 6 11.25 11.11 -2.32
C SER A 6 9.72 11.06 -2.21
N GLY A 7 9.00 11.50 -3.24
CA GLY A 7 7.54 11.62 -3.17
C GLY A 7 6.77 10.31 -3.31
N ASP A 8 7.33 9.31 -3.98
CA ASP A 8 6.66 8.00 -4.12
C ASP A 8 6.74 7.21 -2.79
N ASP A 9 7.87 7.26 -2.08
CA ASP A 9 8.05 6.65 -0.75
C ASP A 9 7.12 7.26 0.32
N ASP A 10 7.00 8.59 0.35
CA ASP A 10 6.12 9.27 1.30
C ASP A 10 4.65 8.92 1.05
N MET A 11 4.27 8.82 -0.21
CA MET A 11 2.92 8.48 -0.61
C MET A 11 2.58 7.00 -0.38
N TYR A 12 3.56 6.11 -0.51
CA TYR A 12 3.44 4.72 -0.12
C TYR A 12 3.16 4.60 1.38
N LYS A 13 3.95 5.29 2.23
CA LYS A 13 3.73 5.30 3.69
C LYS A 13 2.35 5.82 4.06
N ASP A 14 1.90 6.89 3.43
CA ASP A 14 0.56 7.43 3.63
C ASP A 14 -0.54 6.44 3.20
N ALA A 15 -0.31 5.71 2.10
CA ALA A 15 -1.22 4.67 1.63
C ALA A 15 -1.32 3.51 2.62
N VAL A 16 -0.19 3.05 3.15
CA VAL A 16 -0.15 1.97 4.15
C VAL A 16 -0.91 2.40 5.40
N ARG A 17 -0.70 3.63 5.87
CA ARG A 17 -1.45 4.18 7.01
C ARG A 17 -2.95 4.17 6.76
N VAL A 18 -3.40 4.64 5.60
CA VAL A 18 -4.83 4.64 5.23
C VAL A 18 -5.40 3.22 5.21
N VAL A 19 -4.68 2.28 4.62
CA VAL A 19 -5.11 0.88 4.50
C VAL A 19 -5.22 0.22 5.87
N VAL A 20 -4.22 0.40 6.74
CA VAL A 20 -4.21 -0.12 8.12
C VAL A 20 -5.34 0.51 8.95
N GLU A 21 -5.52 1.82 8.88
CA GLU A 21 -6.61 2.54 9.58
C GLU A 21 -8.00 2.06 9.14
N ASN A 22 -8.20 1.84 7.84
CA ASN A 22 -9.51 1.41 7.31
C ASN A 22 -9.69 -0.13 7.37
N ARG A 23 -8.64 -0.89 7.72
CA ARG A 23 -8.59 -2.36 7.71
C ARG A 23 -9.00 -2.98 6.37
N LYS A 24 -8.89 -2.21 5.28
CA LYS A 24 -9.30 -2.59 3.92
C LYS A 24 -8.39 -1.92 2.91
N ALA A 25 -7.91 -2.67 1.93
CA ALA A 25 -7.12 -2.13 0.83
C ALA A 25 -7.91 -2.15 -0.48
N SER A 26 -8.01 -1.00 -1.15
CA SER A 26 -8.56 -0.92 -2.50
C SER A 26 -7.96 0.28 -3.23
N THR A 27 -7.81 0.14 -4.55
CA THR A 27 -7.31 1.21 -5.42
C THR A 27 -8.19 2.46 -5.30
N SER A 28 -9.51 2.29 -5.29
CA SER A 28 -10.46 3.40 -5.14
C SER A 28 -10.36 4.13 -3.80
N LEU A 29 -10.04 3.42 -2.70
CA LEU A 29 -9.79 4.05 -1.40
C LEU A 29 -8.55 4.97 -1.47
N LEU A 30 -7.45 4.45 -2.02
CA LEU A 30 -6.20 5.20 -2.16
C LEU A 30 -6.36 6.40 -3.10
N GLN A 31 -7.04 6.23 -4.22
CA GLN A 31 -7.33 7.32 -5.15
C GLN A 31 -8.08 8.48 -4.47
N ARG A 32 -9.07 8.17 -3.63
CA ARG A 32 -9.87 9.20 -2.93
C ARG A 32 -9.12 9.86 -1.78
N ARG A 33 -8.33 9.08 -1.02
CA ARG A 33 -7.61 9.58 0.16
C ARG A 33 -6.35 10.35 -0.19
N LEU A 34 -5.58 9.83 -1.14
CA LEU A 34 -4.27 10.39 -1.55
C LEU A 34 -4.36 11.26 -2.80
N ARG A 35 -5.55 11.35 -3.44
CA ARG A 35 -5.77 12.09 -4.69
C ARG A 35 -4.81 11.66 -5.80
N ILE A 36 -4.55 10.36 -5.88
CA ILE A 36 -3.67 9.75 -6.89
C ILE A 36 -4.46 9.14 -8.05
N GLY A 37 -3.81 9.04 -9.21
CA GLY A 37 -4.34 8.32 -10.37
C GLY A 37 -4.37 6.80 -10.18
N TYR A 38 -5.15 6.11 -11.02
CA TYR A 38 -5.32 4.65 -10.97
C TYR A 38 -3.99 3.90 -11.06
N SER A 39 -3.13 4.23 -12.02
CA SER A 39 -1.85 3.53 -12.24
C SER A 39 -0.94 3.58 -11.00
N ARG A 40 -0.96 4.70 -10.27
CA ARG A 40 -0.18 4.86 -9.05
C ARG A 40 -0.81 4.08 -7.89
N ALA A 41 -2.12 4.11 -7.75
CA ALA A 41 -2.82 3.33 -6.75
C ALA A 41 -2.62 1.81 -6.96
N ALA A 42 -2.64 1.35 -8.21
CA ALA A 42 -2.37 -0.05 -8.55
C ALA A 42 -0.95 -0.46 -8.15
N ARG A 43 0.06 0.35 -8.51
CA ARG A 43 1.46 0.08 -8.15
C ARG A 43 1.67 0.00 -6.65
N ILE A 44 1.09 0.92 -5.88
CA ILE A 44 1.15 0.90 -4.41
C ILE A 44 0.50 -0.38 -3.86
N MET A 45 -0.63 -0.81 -4.43
CA MET A 45 -1.30 -2.05 -4.01
C MET A 45 -0.47 -3.29 -4.33
N GLU A 46 0.19 -3.33 -5.49
CA GLU A 46 1.12 -4.41 -5.85
C GLU A 46 2.31 -4.47 -4.90
N GLU A 47 2.91 -3.31 -4.59
CA GLU A 47 4.04 -3.21 -3.67
C GLU A 47 3.67 -3.62 -2.23
N MET A 48 2.46 -3.25 -1.77
CA MET A 48 1.93 -3.73 -0.50
C MET A 48 1.67 -5.24 -0.49
N GLU A 49 1.23 -5.81 -1.61
CA GLU A 49 0.98 -7.25 -1.73
C GLU A 49 2.31 -8.03 -1.73
N ASP A 50 3.31 -7.54 -2.46
CA ASP A 50 4.66 -8.11 -2.50
C ASP A 50 5.34 -8.08 -1.12
N GLN A 51 5.12 -7.01 -0.35
CA GLN A 51 5.57 -6.90 1.04
C GLN A 51 4.71 -7.67 2.05
N GLY A 52 3.63 -8.34 1.62
CA GLY A 52 2.75 -9.10 2.52
C GLY A 52 1.87 -8.23 3.44
N ILE A 53 1.72 -6.94 3.14
CA ILE A 53 0.89 -5.98 3.89
C ILE A 53 -0.59 -6.30 3.68
N ILE A 54 -0.96 -6.60 2.44
CA ILE A 54 -2.34 -6.87 2.03
C ILE A 54 -2.43 -8.25 1.39
N GLY A 55 -3.56 -8.92 1.59
CA GLY A 55 -3.80 -10.24 1.03
C GLY A 55 -4.10 -10.21 -0.47
N ALA A 56 -4.12 -11.39 -1.07
CA ALA A 56 -4.40 -11.55 -2.50
C ALA A 56 -5.74 -10.90 -2.90
N ALA A 57 -5.82 -10.41 -4.14
CA ALA A 57 -7.08 -9.92 -4.68
C ALA A 57 -8.12 -11.04 -4.81
N ASP A 58 -9.16 -11.01 -3.98
CA ASP A 58 -10.35 -11.86 -4.16
C ASP A 58 -11.39 -11.15 -5.04
N GLY A 59 -11.08 -11.08 -6.33
CA GLY A 59 -11.99 -10.57 -7.37
C GLY A 59 -12.46 -9.13 -7.12
N ALA A 60 -13.77 -8.96 -6.90
CA ALA A 60 -14.40 -7.64 -6.70
C ALA A 60 -14.35 -7.13 -5.25
N ARG A 61 -13.80 -7.92 -4.31
CA ARG A 61 -13.79 -7.56 -2.89
C ARG A 61 -12.56 -6.71 -2.54
N PRO A 62 -12.69 -5.76 -1.60
CA PRO A 62 -11.53 -5.06 -1.04
C PRO A 62 -10.61 -6.08 -0.39
N ARG A 63 -9.31 -5.94 -0.58
CA ARG A 63 -8.30 -6.85 -0.04
C ARG A 63 -8.24 -6.70 1.47
N ASP A 64 -8.13 -7.83 2.16
CA ASP A 64 -7.92 -7.86 3.61
C ASP A 64 -6.49 -7.41 3.93
N VAL A 65 -6.35 -6.61 4.99
CA VAL A 65 -5.05 -6.13 5.46
C VAL A 65 -4.49 -7.17 6.41
N LEU A 66 -3.37 -7.77 6.03
CA LEU A 66 -2.74 -8.87 6.76
C LEU A 66 -1.85 -8.36 7.89
N ILE A 67 -1.27 -7.17 7.73
CA ILE A 67 -0.47 -6.55 8.79
C ILE A 67 -1.31 -5.68 9.71
N SER A 68 -0.92 -5.64 10.98
CA SER A 68 -1.48 -4.68 11.95
C SER A 68 -0.47 -3.57 12.29
N THR A 69 0.79 -3.70 11.86
CA THR A 69 1.89 -2.81 12.21
C THR A 69 2.95 -2.76 11.09
N ALA A 70 3.45 -1.58 10.75
CA ALA A 70 4.48 -1.38 9.72
C ALA A 70 5.86 -1.97 10.10
N ASP A 71 6.07 -2.29 11.39
CA ASP A 71 7.29 -2.92 11.91
C ASP A 71 7.52 -4.35 11.38
N ASP A 72 6.45 -5.10 11.06
CA ASP A 72 6.58 -6.48 10.57
C ASP A 72 7.24 -6.55 9.17
N ILE A 73 7.21 -5.45 8.42
CA ILE A 73 7.76 -5.36 7.06
C ILE A 73 9.30 -5.43 7.08
N TYR A 74 9.95 -4.98 8.17
CA TYR A 74 11.41 -4.93 8.26
C TYR A 74 12.07 -6.24 8.75
N THR A 75 11.29 -7.29 9.09
CA THR A 75 11.85 -8.54 9.67
C THR A 75 12.28 -9.58 8.62
N ASN A 76 11.91 -9.43 7.34
CA ASN A 76 12.18 -10.45 6.31
C ASN A 76 13.53 -10.27 5.55
N GLY A 77 14.44 -9.43 6.03
CA GLY A 77 15.71 -9.11 5.35
C GLY A 77 17.00 -9.64 6.00
N ASP A 78 16.96 -10.12 7.24
CA ASP A 78 18.17 -10.52 7.99
C ASP A 78 18.05 -11.95 8.55
N ILE A 79 18.25 -12.97 7.70
CA ILE A 79 18.70 -14.32 8.12
C ILE A 79 19.73 -14.84 7.10
#